data_AF-T1BI74-F1
#
_entry.id   AF-T1BI74-F1
#
_cell.length_a   1.000
_cell.length_b   1.000
_cell.length_c   1.000
_cell.angle_alpha   90.00
_cell.angle_beta   90.00
_cell.angle_gamma   90.00
#
_symmetry.space_group_name_H-M   'P 1'
#
loop_
_entity.id
_entity.type
_entity.pdbx_description
1 polymer ?
#
loop_
_entity_poly.entity_id
_entity_poly.type
_entity_poly.pdbx_seq_one_letter_code
_entity_poly.pdbx_strand_id
1 'polypeptide(L)'
;MAWMGCVELPSQFMENFCWEWEVLQGMTHHVDTGEPLPRTLYERMLAAKNFQSGLQTMRQIEFSLFDMELHCSVPTLLDPLHLLARIRAEVAVVKPPVWHRFPHSFSHIFAGGYAAGYYSYKWAEVLSADAYALFEESGVFNPEIGRRFQNEILAQGSSRPALDSFIAFRGRPPQLDALLRHQGMVPPPA
;
A
#
# COMPACT_ATOMS: atom_id res chain seq x y z
N MET A 1 -19.13 2.42 -3.15
CA MET A 1 -18.03 2.70 -2.21
C MET A 1 -16.95 1.60 -2.19
N ALA A 2 -17.26 0.33 -2.46
CA ALA A 2 -16.29 -0.78 -2.40
C ALA A 2 -15.18 -0.81 -3.49
N TRP A 3 -15.27 0.00 -4.54
CA TRP A 3 -14.33 -0.05 -5.68
C TRP A 3 -13.07 0.80 -5.51
N MET A 4 -13.13 1.91 -4.76
CA MET A 4 -11.97 2.82 -4.64
C MET A 4 -10.82 2.26 -3.79
N GLY A 5 -11.05 1.18 -3.02
CA GLY A 5 -9.99 0.47 -2.27
C GLY A 5 -9.37 -0.72 -3.02
N CYS A 6 -9.85 -1.04 -4.22
CA CYS A 6 -9.33 -2.16 -5.01
C CYS A 6 -8.74 -1.74 -6.36
N VAL A 7 -8.90 -0.48 -6.76
CA VAL A 7 -8.27 0.04 -7.98
C VAL A 7 -6.73 0.03 -7.89
N GLU A 8 -6.19 0.25 -6.68
CA GLU A 8 -4.74 0.24 -6.42
C GLU A 8 -4.18 -1.16 -6.18
N LEU A 9 -5.05 -2.19 -6.07
CA LEU A 9 -4.60 -3.55 -5.78
C LEU A 9 -3.70 -4.09 -6.91
N PRO A 10 -4.08 -4.02 -8.20
CA PRO A 10 -3.22 -4.55 -9.27
C PRO A 10 -1.89 -3.80 -9.39
N SER A 11 -1.87 -2.48 -9.23
CA SER A 11 -0.63 -1.69 -9.31
C SER A 11 0.34 -2.05 -8.19
N GLN A 12 -0.11 -1.96 -6.92
CA GLN A 12 0.72 -2.31 -5.76
C GLN A 12 1.13 -3.78 -5.76
N PHE A 13 0.30 -4.66 -6.31
CA PHE A 13 0.63 -6.08 -6.43
C PHE A 13 1.82 -6.27 -7.38
N MET A 14 1.82 -5.60 -8.54
CA MET A 14 2.90 -5.69 -9.53
C MET A 14 4.23 -5.12 -9.02
N GLU A 15 4.20 -4.15 -8.10
CA GLU A 15 5.41 -3.59 -7.48
C GLU A 15 6.25 -4.65 -6.75
N ASN A 16 5.62 -5.72 -6.22
CA ASN A 16 6.36 -6.78 -5.53
C ASN A 16 7.31 -7.54 -6.47
N PHE A 17 6.96 -7.72 -7.74
CA PHE A 17 7.83 -8.39 -8.72
C PHE A 17 9.09 -7.59 -9.02
N CYS A 18 9.07 -6.26 -8.85
CA CYS A 18 10.27 -5.44 -9.00
C CYS A 18 11.31 -5.68 -7.89
N TRP A 19 10.95 -6.43 -6.86
CA TRP A 19 11.86 -6.85 -5.79
C TRP A 19 12.35 -8.29 -5.94
N GLU A 20 11.94 -9.00 -7.00
CA GLU A 20 12.37 -10.37 -7.27
C GLU A 20 13.67 -10.35 -8.08
N TRP A 21 14.65 -11.16 -7.67
CA TRP A 21 15.98 -11.13 -8.26
C TRP A 21 15.95 -11.42 -9.77
N GLU A 22 15.22 -12.46 -10.17
CA GLU A 22 15.07 -12.90 -11.56
C GLU A 22 14.49 -11.80 -12.46
N VAL A 23 13.63 -10.93 -11.91
CA VAL A 23 13.02 -9.81 -12.62
C VAL A 23 13.99 -8.63 -12.63
N LEU A 24 14.45 -8.21 -11.46
CA LEU A 24 15.26 -7.00 -11.32
C LEU A 24 16.60 -7.12 -12.04
N GLN A 25 17.24 -8.29 -12.00
CA GLN A 25 18.47 -8.55 -12.75
C GLN A 25 18.26 -8.42 -14.27
N GLY A 26 17.10 -8.85 -14.79
CA GLY A 26 16.76 -8.72 -16.21
C GLY A 26 16.39 -7.30 -16.63
N MET A 27 15.92 -6.48 -15.69
CA MET A 27 15.51 -5.09 -15.92
C MET A 27 16.63 -4.05 -15.74
N THR A 28 17.82 -4.45 -15.27
CA THR A 28 18.86 -3.51 -14.85
C THR A 28 20.22 -3.82 -15.46
N HIS A 29 20.92 -2.76 -15.88
CA HIS A 29 22.33 -2.77 -16.25
C HIS A 29 22.92 -1.38 -15.98
N HIS A 30 24.24 -1.30 -15.77
CA HIS A 30 24.93 -0.03 -15.62
C HIS A 30 24.86 0.76 -16.94
N VAL A 31 24.55 2.06 -16.87
CA VAL A 31 24.32 2.90 -18.06
C VAL A 31 25.54 2.98 -18.99
N ASP A 32 26.74 3.13 -18.43
CA ASP A 32 27.97 3.25 -19.24
C ASP A 32 28.62 1.89 -19.57
N THR A 33 28.71 0.97 -18.60
CA THR A 33 29.47 -0.29 -18.74
C THR A 33 28.60 -1.47 -19.20
N GLY A 34 27.29 -1.39 -19.07
CA GLY A 34 26.37 -2.51 -19.33
C GLY A 34 26.46 -3.65 -18.31
N GLU A 35 27.24 -3.50 -17.24
CA GLU A 35 27.39 -4.54 -16.21
C GLU A 35 26.06 -4.79 -15.48
N PRO A 36 25.73 -6.06 -15.16
CA PRO A 36 24.51 -6.39 -14.45
C PRO A 36 24.55 -5.91 -12.99
N LEU A 37 23.38 -5.77 -12.38
CA LEU A 37 23.25 -5.45 -10.95
C LEU A 37 24.05 -6.47 -10.09
N PRO A 38 25.03 -6.04 -9.29
CA PRO A 38 25.76 -6.96 -8.42
C PRO A 38 24.84 -7.56 -7.34
N ARG A 39 24.92 -8.88 -7.14
CA ARG A 39 24.10 -9.59 -6.15
C ARG A 39 24.25 -9.03 -4.73
N THR A 40 25.46 -8.63 -4.35
CA THR A 40 25.75 -8.03 -3.04
C THR A 40 25.06 -6.68 -2.84
N LEU A 41 24.85 -5.91 -3.91
CA LEU A 41 24.12 -4.65 -3.83
C LEU A 41 22.63 -4.91 -3.67
N TYR A 42 22.07 -5.87 -4.43
CA TYR A 42 20.68 -6.30 -4.29
C TYR A 42 20.35 -6.76 -2.85
N GLU A 43 21.21 -7.55 -2.22
CA GLU A 43 21.03 -7.98 -0.83
C GLU A 43 21.00 -6.81 0.16
N ARG A 44 21.84 -5.79 -0.07
CA ARG A 44 21.81 -4.54 0.72
C ARG A 44 20.51 -3.75 0.49
N MET A 45 20.02 -3.71 -0.74
CA MET A 45 18.73 -3.07 -1.06
C MET A 45 17.58 -3.77 -0.34
N LEU A 46 17.54 -5.10 -0.36
CA LEU A 46 16.55 -5.89 0.37
C LEU A 46 16.60 -5.63 1.88
N ALA A 47 17.81 -5.62 2.46
CA ALA A 47 17.99 -5.32 3.88
C ALA A 47 17.52 -3.90 4.26
N ALA A 48 17.66 -2.94 3.34
CA ALA A 48 17.22 -1.56 3.53
C ALA A 48 15.75 -1.31 3.17
N LYS A 49 15.04 -2.27 2.54
CA LYS A 49 13.66 -2.11 2.02
C LYS A 49 12.69 -1.57 3.06
N ASN A 50 12.84 -2.01 4.31
CA ASN A 50 11.93 -1.64 5.42
C ASN A 50 12.42 -0.45 6.24
N PHE A 51 13.47 0.25 5.80
CA PHE A 51 13.95 1.44 6.49
C PHE A 51 12.83 2.50 6.56
N GLN A 52 12.48 2.91 7.79
CA GLN A 52 11.41 3.88 8.09
C GLN A 52 9.97 3.46 7.70
N SER A 53 9.71 2.17 7.45
CA SER A 53 8.35 1.68 7.13
C SER A 53 7.30 2.10 8.17
N GLY A 54 7.64 2.02 9.47
CA GLY A 54 6.78 2.48 10.56
C GLY A 54 6.45 3.98 10.49
N LEU A 55 7.43 4.84 10.21
CA LEU A 55 7.21 6.28 10.07
C LEU A 55 6.28 6.59 8.89
N GLN A 56 6.48 5.90 7.76
CA GLN A 56 5.64 6.04 6.57
C GLN A 56 4.21 5.56 6.85
N THR A 57 4.04 4.44 7.55
CA THR A 57 2.72 3.92 7.94
C THR A 57 1.99 4.88 8.89
N MET A 58 2.65 5.42 9.91
CA MET A 58 2.01 6.40 10.81
C MET A 58 1.60 7.68 10.09
N ARG A 59 2.36 8.11 9.06
CA ARG A 59 1.99 9.26 8.23
C ARG A 59 0.73 9.01 7.39
N GLN A 60 0.58 7.81 6.84
CA GLN A 60 -0.63 7.40 6.13
C GLN A 60 -1.85 7.34 7.05
N ILE A 61 -1.65 6.86 8.29
CA ILE A 61 -2.69 6.87 9.34
C ILE A 61 -3.08 8.31 9.71
N GLU A 62 -2.12 9.23 9.91
CA GLU A 62 -2.39 10.66 10.16
C GLU A 62 -3.32 11.25 9.09
N PHE A 63 -3.01 11.00 7.81
CA PHE A 63 -3.79 11.53 6.69
C PHE A 63 -5.18 10.91 6.59
N SER A 64 -5.29 9.61 6.85
CA SER A 64 -6.56 8.88 6.81
C SER A 64 -7.50 9.33 7.94
N LEU A 65 -6.97 9.50 9.15
CA LEU A 65 -7.73 10.03 10.29
C LEU A 65 -8.18 11.47 10.01
N PHE A 66 -7.28 12.31 9.49
CA PHE A 66 -7.61 13.70 9.16
C PHE A 66 -8.74 13.79 8.13
N ASP A 67 -8.66 13.01 7.05
CA ASP A 67 -9.71 12.94 6.03
C ASP A 67 -11.07 12.50 6.59
N MET A 68 -11.09 11.39 7.33
CA MET A 68 -12.33 10.84 7.91
C MET A 68 -12.97 11.80 8.90
N GLU A 69 -12.19 12.36 9.83
CA GLU A 69 -12.73 13.27 10.83
C GLU A 69 -13.20 14.59 10.22
N LEU A 70 -12.50 15.10 9.20
CA LEU A 70 -12.89 16.32 8.50
C LEU A 70 -14.24 16.16 7.78
N HIS A 71 -14.48 15.01 7.13
CA HIS A 71 -15.66 14.80 6.30
C HIS A 71 -16.85 14.15 7.03
N CYS A 72 -16.62 13.47 8.16
CA CYS A 72 -17.70 12.90 8.98
C CYS A 72 -18.23 13.87 10.04
N SER A 73 -17.52 14.96 10.33
CA SER A 73 -17.93 15.98 11.30
C SER A 73 -18.83 17.04 10.67
N VAL A 74 -19.64 17.71 11.50
CA VAL A 74 -20.56 18.76 11.03
C VAL A 74 -19.74 20.00 10.57
N PRO A 75 -19.90 20.48 9.31
CA PRO A 75 -18.97 21.44 8.68
C PRO A 75 -18.82 22.80 9.35
N THR A 76 -19.74 23.21 10.21
CA THR A 76 -19.84 24.59 10.71
C THR A 76 -18.92 24.92 11.88
N LEU A 77 -18.13 23.96 12.39
CA LEU A 77 -17.40 24.12 13.67
C LEU A 77 -15.91 23.74 13.66
N LEU A 78 -15.32 23.33 12.53
CA LEU A 78 -13.95 22.80 12.52
C LEU A 78 -12.94 23.71 11.82
N ASP A 79 -11.95 24.16 12.59
CA ASP A 79 -10.68 24.64 12.07
C ASP A 79 -9.81 23.43 11.65
N PRO A 80 -9.53 23.25 10.34
CA PRO A 80 -8.75 22.11 9.85
C PRO A 80 -7.32 22.06 10.41
N LEU A 81 -6.73 23.21 10.76
CA LEU A 81 -5.40 23.24 11.38
C LEU A 81 -5.45 22.74 12.82
N HIS A 82 -6.48 23.11 13.57
CA HIS A 82 -6.70 22.61 14.91
C HIS A 82 -7.00 21.10 14.93
N LEU A 83 -7.87 20.63 14.02
CA LEU A 83 -8.13 19.20 13.83
C LEU A 83 -6.84 18.43 13.58
N LEU A 84 -6.04 18.89 12.60
CA LEU A 84 -4.78 18.25 12.26
C LEU A 84 -3.79 18.25 13.43
N ALA A 85 -3.73 19.33 14.21
CA ALA A 85 -2.87 19.41 15.39
C ALA A 85 -3.26 18.39 16.46
N ARG A 86 -4.57 18.19 16.70
CA ARG A 86 -5.08 17.15 17.62
C ARG A 86 -4.68 15.76 17.15
N ILE A 87 -4.93 15.42 15.89
CA ILE A 87 -4.57 14.11 15.32
C ILE A 87 -3.06 13.88 15.42
N ARG A 88 -2.23 14.88 15.09
CA ARG A 88 -0.77 14.79 15.22
C ARG A 88 -0.31 14.60 16.66
N ALA A 89 -1.04 15.10 17.64
CA ALA A 89 -0.70 14.86 19.04
C ALA A 89 -0.85 13.39 19.43
N GLU A 90 -1.76 12.67 18.77
CA GLU A 90 -2.06 11.26 19.02
C GLU A 90 -1.12 10.32 18.24
N VAL A 91 -0.88 10.59 16.95
CA VAL A 91 -0.24 9.61 16.04
C VAL A 91 1.07 10.04 15.38
N ALA A 92 1.40 11.33 15.36
CA ALA A 92 2.56 11.79 14.59
C ALA A 92 3.88 11.53 15.33
N VAL A 93 4.73 10.72 14.71
CA VAL A 93 6.10 10.44 15.19
C VAL A 93 7.01 11.68 15.02
N VAL A 94 6.85 12.41 13.92
CA VAL A 94 7.59 13.65 13.64
C VAL A 94 6.58 14.78 13.50
N LYS A 95 6.69 15.81 14.35
CA LYS A 95 5.79 16.95 14.36
C LYS A 95 6.32 18.08 13.47
N PRO A 96 5.60 18.46 12.39
CA PRO A 96 6.01 19.58 11.55
C PRO A 96 5.94 20.93 12.30
N PRO A 97 6.65 21.97 11.82
CA PRO A 97 6.56 23.32 12.38
C PRO A 97 5.13 23.90 12.35
N VAL A 98 4.83 24.82 13.26
CA VAL A 98 3.49 25.42 13.43
C VAL A 98 2.97 26.18 12.20
N TRP A 99 3.87 26.64 11.32
CA TRP A 99 3.53 27.34 10.07
C TRP A 99 3.21 26.37 8.93
N HIS A 100 3.33 25.05 9.11
CA HIS A 100 2.98 24.07 8.10
C HIS A 100 1.46 24.11 7.80
N ARG A 101 1.09 24.10 6.51
CA ARG A 101 -0.30 24.22 6.03
C ARG A 101 -0.71 23.05 5.15
N PHE A 102 -0.33 21.83 5.54
CA PHE A 102 -0.66 20.60 4.80
C PHE A 102 -2.11 20.48 4.32
N PRO A 103 -3.15 20.79 5.12
CA PRO A 103 -4.53 20.67 4.67
C PRO A 103 -4.82 21.43 3.37
N HIS A 104 -4.19 22.60 3.18
CA HIS A 104 -4.42 23.44 2.01
C HIS A 104 -3.76 22.88 0.74
N SER A 105 -2.87 21.90 0.88
CA SER A 105 -2.19 21.22 -0.23
C SER A 105 -2.70 19.79 -0.44
N PHE A 106 -3.69 19.33 0.32
CA PHE A 106 -4.11 17.94 0.30
C PHE A 106 -5.08 17.65 -0.86
N SER A 107 -4.55 17.67 -2.08
CA SER A 107 -5.34 17.55 -3.32
C SER A 107 -6.18 16.29 -3.42
N HIS A 108 -5.75 15.17 -2.83
CA HIS A 108 -6.47 13.89 -2.92
C HIS A 108 -7.92 14.00 -2.44
N ILE A 109 -8.13 14.66 -1.30
CA ILE A 109 -9.45 14.75 -0.66
C ILE A 109 -10.27 15.94 -1.15
N PHE A 110 -9.63 17.01 -1.65
CA PHE A 110 -10.34 18.22 -2.11
C PHE A 110 -10.58 18.29 -3.63
N ALA A 111 -9.69 17.71 -4.44
CA ALA A 111 -9.75 17.75 -5.89
C ALA A 111 -9.70 16.35 -6.55
N GLY A 112 -9.18 15.35 -5.85
CA GLY A 112 -8.93 14.01 -6.38
C GLY A 112 -10.08 13.01 -6.21
N GLY A 113 -11.16 13.38 -5.52
CA GLY A 113 -12.32 12.49 -5.31
C GLY A 113 -12.13 11.44 -4.20
N TYR A 114 -11.10 11.57 -3.36
CA TYR A 114 -10.84 10.67 -2.22
C TYR A 114 -11.39 11.21 -0.89
N ALA A 115 -12.33 12.15 -0.92
CA ALA A 115 -12.98 12.66 0.28
C ALA A 115 -13.64 11.51 1.08
N ALA A 116 -13.35 11.43 2.38
CA ALA A 116 -13.77 10.32 3.25
C ALA A 116 -13.36 8.92 2.72
N GLY A 117 -12.22 8.85 2.05
CA GLY A 117 -11.77 7.68 1.31
C GLY A 117 -10.25 7.50 1.30
N TYR A 118 -9.46 8.39 1.90
CA TYR A 118 -7.99 8.29 1.85
C TYR A 118 -7.44 7.02 2.52
N TYR A 119 -8.18 6.45 3.49
CA TYR A 119 -7.84 5.17 4.12
C TYR A 119 -7.76 4.00 3.10
N SER A 120 -8.36 4.17 1.92
CA SER A 120 -8.38 3.15 0.87
C SER A 120 -6.99 2.74 0.40
N TYR A 121 -5.98 3.63 0.47
CA TYR A 121 -4.59 3.30 0.13
C TYR A 121 -4.03 2.20 1.05
N LYS A 122 -4.18 2.35 2.37
CA LYS A 122 -3.71 1.33 3.33
C LYS A 122 -4.54 0.07 3.26
N TRP A 123 -5.83 0.18 2.99
CA TRP A 123 -6.69 -0.98 2.76
C TRP A 123 -6.26 -1.78 1.51
N ALA A 124 -5.95 -1.08 0.41
CA ALA A 124 -5.44 -1.70 -0.81
C ALA A 124 -4.10 -2.42 -0.57
N GLU A 125 -3.22 -1.84 0.25
CA GLU A 125 -1.93 -2.43 0.60
C GLU A 125 -2.08 -3.77 1.35
N VAL A 126 -3.08 -3.89 2.24
CA VAL A 126 -3.42 -5.17 2.88
C VAL A 126 -3.82 -6.21 1.84
N LEU A 127 -4.72 -5.85 0.93
CA LEU A 127 -5.17 -6.77 -0.12
C LEU A 127 -4.03 -7.18 -1.06
N SER A 128 -3.18 -6.22 -1.45
CA SER A 128 -2.02 -6.45 -2.30
C SER A 128 -1.03 -7.41 -1.66
N ALA A 129 -0.62 -7.13 -0.41
CA ALA A 129 0.35 -7.95 0.32
C ALA A 129 -0.16 -9.38 0.54
N ASP A 130 -1.43 -9.55 0.89
CA ASP A 130 -2.03 -10.86 1.13
C ASP A 130 -2.32 -11.64 -0.18
N ALA A 131 -2.61 -10.93 -1.28
CA ALA A 131 -2.65 -11.54 -2.60
C ALA A 131 -1.27 -12.03 -3.04
N TYR A 132 -0.23 -11.21 -2.83
CA TYR A 132 1.15 -11.57 -3.17
C TYR A 132 1.68 -12.72 -2.30
N ALA A 133 1.26 -12.80 -1.04
CA ALA A 133 1.64 -13.92 -0.17
C ALA A 133 1.26 -15.29 -0.75
N LEU A 134 0.16 -15.40 -1.53
CA LEU A 134 -0.18 -16.66 -2.21
C LEU A 134 0.87 -17.05 -3.28
N PHE A 135 1.46 -16.06 -3.96
CA PHE A 135 2.55 -16.28 -4.90
C PHE A 135 3.84 -16.68 -4.16
N GLU A 136 4.16 -16.05 -3.03
CA GLU A 136 5.28 -16.45 -2.19
C GLU A 136 5.13 -17.92 -1.70
N GLU A 137 3.92 -18.32 -1.30
CA GLU A 137 3.59 -19.68 -0.83
C GLU A 137 3.65 -20.74 -1.94
N SER A 138 3.29 -20.38 -3.18
CA SER A 138 3.08 -21.33 -4.29
C SER A 138 4.14 -21.25 -5.39
N GLY A 139 5.12 -20.36 -5.24
CA GLY A 139 6.11 -19.99 -6.25
C GLY A 139 5.72 -18.72 -7.01
N VAL A 140 6.62 -17.71 -6.99
CA VAL A 140 6.36 -16.36 -7.50
C VAL A 140 5.96 -16.34 -8.99
N PHE A 141 6.54 -17.23 -9.80
CA PHE A 141 6.24 -17.35 -11.24
C PHE A 141 5.30 -18.51 -11.58
N ASN A 142 4.44 -18.93 -10.63
CA ASN A 142 3.50 -20.03 -10.86
C ASN A 142 2.40 -19.61 -11.88
N PRO A 143 2.35 -20.22 -13.08
CA PRO A 143 1.42 -19.81 -14.13
C PRO A 143 -0.04 -20.08 -13.78
N GLU A 144 -0.32 -21.07 -12.92
CA GLU A 144 -1.68 -21.39 -12.50
C GLU A 144 -2.22 -20.30 -11.56
N ILE A 145 -1.42 -19.87 -10.59
CA ILE A 145 -1.79 -18.75 -9.71
C ILE A 145 -1.91 -17.46 -10.49
N GLY A 146 -1.00 -17.20 -11.44
CA GLY A 146 -1.10 -16.04 -12.35
C GLY A 146 -2.39 -16.03 -13.15
N ARG A 147 -2.80 -17.18 -13.70
CA ARG A 147 -4.07 -17.32 -14.43
C ARG A 147 -5.28 -17.14 -13.52
N ARG A 148 -5.22 -17.66 -12.29
CA ARG A 148 -6.27 -17.45 -11.29
C ARG A 148 -6.39 -15.97 -10.92
N PHE A 149 -5.27 -15.27 -10.72
CA PHE A 149 -5.27 -13.82 -10.46
C PHE A 149 -5.88 -13.04 -11.63
N GLN A 150 -5.49 -13.38 -12.86
CA GLN A 150 -6.08 -12.78 -14.06
C GLN A 150 -7.60 -12.99 -14.12
N ASN A 151 -8.07 -14.22 -13.93
CA ASN A 151 -9.48 -14.56 -14.08
C ASN A 151 -10.36 -14.01 -12.95
N GLU A 152 -9.89 -14.10 -11.71
CA GLU A 152 -10.70 -13.76 -10.54
C GLU A 152 -10.59 -12.28 -10.14
N ILE A 153 -9.46 -11.62 -10.41
CA ILE A 153 -9.24 -10.21 -10.04
C ILE A 153 -9.34 -9.29 -11.26
N LEU A 154 -8.47 -9.49 -12.26
CA LEU A 154 -8.33 -8.53 -13.37
C LEU A 154 -9.50 -8.58 -14.34
N ALA A 155 -9.92 -9.78 -14.74
CA ALA A 155 -10.94 -9.99 -15.77
C ALA A 155 -12.35 -9.62 -15.31
N GLN A 156 -12.62 -9.65 -14.00
CA GLN A 156 -13.94 -9.33 -13.49
C GLN A 156 -14.26 -7.84 -13.56
N GLY A 157 -13.25 -6.96 -13.45
CA GLY A 157 -13.49 -5.52 -13.25
C GLY A 157 -14.60 -5.31 -12.21
N SER A 158 -15.51 -4.36 -12.47
CA SER A 158 -16.62 -4.03 -11.57
C SER A 158 -17.86 -4.92 -11.65
N SER A 159 -17.77 -6.08 -12.32
CA SER A 159 -18.92 -6.99 -12.46
C SER A 159 -19.24 -7.79 -11.19
N ARG A 160 -18.28 -7.93 -10.28
CA ARG A 160 -18.38 -8.66 -9.01
C ARG A 160 -17.86 -7.80 -7.85
N PRO A 161 -18.42 -7.90 -6.63
CA PRO A 161 -17.83 -7.23 -5.47
C PRO A 161 -16.36 -7.60 -5.30
N ALA A 162 -15.52 -6.63 -4.94
CA ALA A 162 -14.08 -6.84 -4.89
C ALA A 162 -13.67 -7.83 -3.80
N LEU A 163 -14.37 -7.84 -2.65
CA LEU A 163 -14.14 -8.82 -1.59
C LEU A 163 -14.46 -10.25 -2.06
N ASP A 164 -15.56 -10.45 -2.79
CA ASP A 164 -15.91 -11.77 -3.34
C ASP A 164 -14.87 -12.24 -4.37
N SER A 165 -14.37 -11.31 -5.18
CA SER A 165 -13.29 -11.56 -6.14
C SER A 165 -11.99 -11.94 -5.43
N PHE A 166 -11.65 -11.24 -4.34
CA PHE A 166 -10.51 -11.57 -3.50
C PHE A 166 -10.66 -12.94 -2.85
N ILE A 167 -11.82 -13.27 -2.29
CA ILE A 167 -12.08 -14.58 -1.67
C ILE A 167 -12.02 -15.69 -2.73
N ALA A 168 -12.55 -15.47 -3.93
CA ALA A 168 -12.46 -16.43 -5.03
C ALA A 168 -11.00 -16.70 -5.45
N PHE A 169 -10.14 -15.68 -5.42
CA PHE A 169 -8.70 -15.82 -5.68
C PHE A 169 -7.93 -16.45 -4.50
N ARG A 170 -8.06 -15.89 -3.30
CA ARG A 170 -7.26 -16.26 -2.11
C ARG A 170 -7.77 -17.51 -1.40
N GLY A 171 -9.06 -17.83 -1.56
CA GLY A 171 -9.78 -18.90 -0.85
C GLY A 171 -10.25 -18.52 0.55
N ARG A 172 -9.90 -17.32 1.04
CA ARG A 172 -10.29 -16.80 2.36
C ARG A 172 -10.40 -15.27 2.34
N PRO A 173 -11.04 -14.64 3.34
CA PRO A 173 -11.00 -13.20 3.53
C PRO A 173 -9.57 -12.67 3.71
N PRO A 174 -9.33 -11.38 3.42
CA PRO A 174 -8.01 -10.76 3.55
C PRO A 174 -7.53 -10.72 5.00
N GLN A 175 -6.22 -10.89 5.17
CA GLN A 175 -5.54 -10.87 6.47
C GLN A 175 -4.40 -9.86 6.50
N LEU A 176 -4.13 -9.29 7.68
CA LEU A 176 -3.15 -8.21 7.87
C LEU A 176 -1.70 -8.73 7.95
N ASP A 177 -1.51 -10.02 8.26
CA ASP A 177 -0.20 -10.59 8.60
C ASP A 177 0.85 -10.42 7.50
N ALA A 178 0.44 -10.58 6.23
CA ALA A 178 1.33 -10.41 5.07
C ALA A 178 1.88 -8.98 4.99
N LEU A 179 1.03 -7.97 5.20
CA LEU A 179 1.43 -6.56 5.19
C LEU A 179 2.44 -6.26 6.30
N LEU A 180 2.18 -6.72 7.52
CA LEU A 180 3.08 -6.49 8.66
C LEU A 180 4.44 -7.14 8.42
N ARG A 181 4.47 -8.36 7.85
CA ARG A 181 5.70 -9.06 7.48
C ARG A 181 6.46 -8.30 6.40
N HIS A 182 5.78 -7.89 5.33
CA HIS A 182 6.39 -7.13 4.23
C HIS A 182 6.97 -5.80 4.71
N GLN A 183 6.37 -5.15 5.70
CA GLN A 183 6.88 -3.92 6.33
C GLN A 183 7.92 -4.15 7.44
N GLY A 184 8.25 -5.41 7.76
CA GLY A 184 9.24 -5.76 8.79
C GLY A 184 8.76 -5.55 10.22
N MET A 185 7.45 -5.52 10.45
CA MET A 185 6.82 -5.29 11.76
C MET A 185 6.58 -6.57 12.55
N VAL A 186 6.60 -7.74 11.88
CA VAL A 186 6.55 -9.06 12.52
C VAL A 186 7.63 -9.96 11.92
N PRO A 187 8.17 -10.92 12.69
CA PRO A 187 9.11 -11.89 12.15
C PRO A 187 8.44 -12.75 11.06
N PRO A 188 9.22 -13.26 10.08
CA PRO A 188 8.69 -14.22 9.12
C PRO A 188 8.19 -15.49 9.84
N PRO A 189 7.21 -16.21 9.27
CA PRO A 189 6.75 -17.48 9.84
C PRO A 189 7.91 -18.47 9.99
N ALA A 190 7.89 -19.22 11.08
CA ALA A 190 8.89 -20.22 11.44
C ALA A 190 8.87 -21.45 10.52
#